data_AF-A0A3N5GE24-F1
#
_entry.id   AF-A0A3N5GE24-F1
#
_cell.length_a   1.000
_cell.length_b   1.000
_cell.length_c   1.000
_cell.angle_alpha   90.00
_cell.angle_beta   90.00
_cell.angle_gamma   90.00
#
_symmetry.space_group_name_H-M   'P 1'
#
loop_
_entity.id
_entity.type
_entity.pdbx_description
1 polymer ?
#
loop_
_entity_poly.entity_id
_entity_poly.type
_entity_poly.pdbx_seq_one_letter_code
_entity_poly.pdbx_strand_id
1 'polypeptide(L)' 'MSDVSELRDLTAEDLRAREKDLRDQLFRLRIQKSMGQLEAPGKVRTTRRDLARVKTVLREKQD' A
#
# COMPACT_ATOMS: atom_id res chain seq x y z
N MET A 1 8.93 5.40 -3.21
CA MET A 1 9.06 3.97 -2.83
C MET A 1 9.25 4.01 -1.34
N SER A 2 8.34 3.43 -0.55
CA SER A 2 8.44 3.53 0.91
C SER A 2 9.55 2.60 1.39
N ASP A 3 10.57 3.15 2.05
CA ASP A 3 11.67 2.36 2.58
C ASP A 3 11.17 1.53 3.78
N VAL A 4 11.61 0.27 3.83
CA VAL A 4 11.12 -0.69 4.84
C VAL A 4 11.54 -0.29 6.25
N SER A 5 12.66 0.41 6.39
CA SER A 5 13.11 1.01 7.65
C SER A 5 12.08 1.99 8.21
N GLU A 6 11.60 2.92 7.40
CA GLU A 6 10.59 3.91 7.81
C GLU A 6 9.29 3.25 8.27
N LEU A 7 8.90 2.14 7.64
CA LEU A 7 7.70 1.39 8.03
C LEU A 7 7.86 0.70 9.39
N ARG A 8 9.08 0.31 9.78
CA ARG A 8 9.36 -0.32 11.07
C ARG A 8 9.31 0.67 12.23
N ASP A 9 9.63 1.94 11.97
CA ASP A 9 9.59 3.01 12.97
C ASP A 9 8.15 3.45 13.30
N LEU A 10 7.19 3.15 12.43
CA LEU A 10 5.77 3.46 12.64
C LEU A 10 5.12 2.58 13.72
N THR A 11 4.10 3.14 14.37
CA THR A 11 3.27 2.38 15.29
C THR A 11 2.35 1.40 14.55
N ALA A 12 1.80 0.41 15.27
CA ALA A 12 0.85 -0.53 14.68
C ALA A 12 -0.44 0.17 14.17
N GLU A 13 -0.87 1.24 14.83
CA GLU A 13 -2.01 2.05 14.38
C GLU A 13 -1.71 2.83 13.10
N ASP A 14 -0.53 3.45 13.03
CA ASP A 14 -0.09 4.16 11.81
C ASP A 14 0.01 3.22 10.62
N LEU A 15 0.53 2.00 10.84
CA LEU A 15 0.61 0.98 9.80
C LEU A 15 -0.77 0.53 9.33
N ARG A 16 -1.74 0.38 10.23
CA ARG A 16 -3.15 0.07 9.85
C ARG A 16 -3.79 1.21 9.06
N ALA A 17 -3.56 2.46 9.46
CA ALA A 17 -4.05 3.63 8.73
C ALA A 17 -3.47 3.66 7.30
N ARG A 18 -2.15 3.41 7.17
CA ARG A 18 -1.45 3.36 5.89
C ARG A 18 -1.89 2.19 5.02
N GLU A 19 -2.17 1.02 5.62
CA GLU A 19 -2.74 -0.12 4.92
C GLU A 19 -4.09 0.23 4.29
N LYS A 20 -4.97 0.89 5.05
CA LYS A 20 -6.29 1.31 4.59
C LYS A 20 -6.19 2.29 3.42
N ASP A 21 -5.35 3.32 3.55
CA ASP A 21 -5.14 4.30 2.48
C ASP A 21 -4.59 3.66 1.20
N LEU A 22 -3.57 2.79 1.31
CA LEU A 22 -3.01 2.07 0.15
C LEU A 22 -4.04 1.14 -0.51
N ARG A 23 -4.94 0.54 0.28
CA ARG A 23 -6.03 -0.30 -0.23
C ARG A 23 -7.05 0.53 -1.02
N ASP A 24 -7.43 1.70 -0.50
CA ASP A 24 -8.36 2.61 -1.17
C ASP A 24 -7.76 3.18 -2.45
N GLN A 25 -6.48 3.56 -2.44
CA GLN A 25 -5.75 3.95 -3.64
C GLN A 25 -5.73 2.83 -4.68
N LEU A 26 -5.43 1.60 -4.27
CA LEU A 26 -5.42 0.46 -5.18
C LEU A 26 -6.81 0.18 -5.77
N PHE A 27 -7.88 0.39 -5.00
CA PHE A 27 -9.26 0.26 -5.48
C PHE A 27 -9.59 1.30 -6.54
N ARG A 28 -9.24 2.58 -6.31
CA ARG A 28 -9.41 3.66 -7.29
C ARG A 28 -8.62 3.37 -8.58
N LEU A 29 -7.37 2.92 -8.46
CA LEU A 29 -6.55 2.56 -9.61
C LEU A 29 -7.13 1.37 -10.39
N ARG A 30 -7.77 0.40 -9.71
CA ARG A 30 -8.46 -0.71 -10.39
C ARG A 30 -9.69 -0.25 -11.16
N ILE A 31 -10.45 0.70 -10.61
CA ILE A 31 -11.59 1.31 -11.30
C ILE A 31 -11.12 2.12 -12.51
N GLN A 32 -10.06 2.93 -12.36
CA GLN A 32 -9.46 3.65 -13.49
C GLN A 32 -8.95 2.69 -14.57
N LYS A 33 -8.38 1.55 -14.16
CA LYS A 33 -7.98 0.48 -15.09
C LYS A 33 -9.17 -0.10 -15.83
N SER A 34 -10.28 -0.42 -15.15
CA SER A 34 -11.46 -0.98 -15.81
C SER A 34 -12.14 0.03 -16.74
N MET A 35 -12.06 1.33 -16.44
CA MET A 35 -12.56 2.41 -17.30
C MET A 35 -11.63 2.73 -18.48
N GLY A 36 -10.47 2.09 -18.58
CA GLY A 36 -9.49 2.37 -19.65
C GLY A 36 -8.76 3.71 -19.51
N GLN A 37 -8.94 4.43 -18.40
CA GLN A 37 -8.34 5.75 -18.14
C GLN A 37 -7.09 5.67 -17.25
N LEU A 38 -6.43 4.51 -17.20
CA LEU A 38 -5.27 4.33 -16.35
C LEU A 38 -4.02 4.89 -17.02
N GLU A 39 -3.70 6.14 -16.72
CA GLU A 39 -2.52 6.84 -17.27
C GLU A 39 -1.19 6.20 -16.83
N ALA A 40 -1.14 5.56 -15.66
CA ALA A 40 0.10 5.00 -15.09
C ALA A 40 -0.07 3.55 -14.62
N PRO A 41 0.04 2.55 -15.52
CA PRO A 41 -0.03 1.13 -15.17
C PRO A 41 0.99 0.69 -14.12
N GLY A 42 2.17 1.34 -14.11
CA GLY A 42 3.23 1.10 -13.13
C GLY A 42 2.85 1.48 -11.69
N LYS A 43 1.92 2.43 -11.49
CA LYS A 43 1.43 2.81 -10.15
C LYS A 43 0.71 1.65 -9.48
N VAL A 44 -0.14 0.90 -10.20
CA VAL A 44 -0.84 -0.28 -9.66
C VAL A 44 0.16 -1.29 -9.07
N ARG A 45 1.25 -1.57 -9.79
CA ARG A 45 2.28 -2.52 -9.33
C ARG A 45 3.01 -1.98 -8.09
N THR A 46 3.30 -0.68 -8.06
CA THR A 46 4.01 -0.02 -6.98
C THR A 46 3.15 0.03 -5.70
N THR A 47 1.93 0.55 -5.78
CA THR A 47 0.97 0.59 -4.67
C THR A 47 0.69 -0.80 -4.10
N ARG A 48 0.59 -1.84 -4.95
CA ARG A 48 0.43 -3.23 -4.50
C ARG A 48 1.64 -3.72 -3.69
N ARG A 49 2.86 -3.36 -4.10
CA ARG A 49 4.09 -3.73 -3.37
C ARG A 49 4.20 -2.98 -2.05
N ASP A 50 3.85 -1.70 -2.04
CA ASP A 50 3.87 -0.90 -0.82
C ASP A 50 2.86 -1.44 0.20
N LEU A 51 1.66 -1.83 -0.25
CA LEU A 51 0.67 -2.51 0.60
C LEU A 51 1.20 -3.83 1.18
N ALA A 52 1.91 -4.62 0.37
CA ALA A 52 2.50 -5.88 0.83
C ALA A 52 3.56 -5.64 1.93
N ARG A 53 4.43 -4.64 1.76
CA ARG A 53 5.44 -4.27 2.77
C ARG A 53 4.82 -3.86 4.09
N VAL A 54 3.80 -2.99 4.06
CA VAL A 54 3.07 -2.56 5.25
C VAL A 54 2.48 -3.76 5.99
N LYS A 55 1.84 -4.68 5.26
CA LYS A 55 1.28 -5.91 5.85
C LYS A 55 2.34 -6.81 6.47
N THR A 56 3.49 -6.95 5.83
CA THR A 56 4.61 -7.73 6.38
C THR A 56 5.08 -7.14 7.71
N VAL A 57 5.36 -5.84 7.77
CA VAL A 57 5.81 -5.18 9.01
C VAL A 57 4.73 -5.23 10.10
N LEU A 58 3.46 -5.06 9.72
CA LEU A 58 2.35 -5.17 10.66
C LEU A 58 2.24 -6.57 11.24
N ARG A 59 2.52 -7.61 10.45
CA ARG A 59 2.59 -8.99 10.93
C ARG A 59 3.81 -9.21 11.85
N GLU A 60 4.99 -8.71 11.45
CA GLU A 60 6.22 -8.74 12.27
C GLU A 60 6.06 -8.07 13.64
N LYS A 61 5.15 -7.09 13.79
CA LYS A 61 4.85 -6.42 15.07
C LYS A 61 3.76 -7.10 15.90
N GLN A 62 2.99 -8.00 15.31
CA GLN A 62 1.85 -8.66 15.95
C GLN A 62 2.23 -10.04 16.51
N ASP A 63 3.23 -10.68 15.90
CA ASP A 63 3.93 -11.88 16.40
C ASP A 63 5.03 -11.48 17.41
#